data_AF-A0A960J2F7-F1
#
_entry.id   AF-A0A960J2F7-F1
#
_cell.length_a   1.000
_cell.length_b   1.000
_cell.length_c   1.000
_cell.angle_alpha   90.00
_cell.angle_beta   90.00
_cell.angle_gamma   90.00
#
_symmetry.space_group_name_H-M   'P 1'
#
loop_
_entity.id
_entity.type
_entity.pdbx_description
1 polymer ?
#
loop_
_entity_poly.entity_id
_entity_poly.type
_entity_poly.pdbx_seq_one_letter_code
_entity_poly.pdbx_strand_id
1 'polypeptide(L)'
;MSASVLLAASVYKSIGYVVAVVVFLGVAVYAFVNVRKGRDEVGAELELAANRKPYYDDEELEGRVLDRALTWGLILLGVIALTLPLYWLNEPARQDGAVEDFNRKFTDRGSELFATTEDGGLNCAGCHGPEGVGGVANYTLTDPNGDFVEQVSWQAPALNTVLWRFSEDEVRYILEYGRPFSPMPAWGVVGGGPLNEQQIQNLIDYMWTIQLSPEEMQAEVQGELDRLTADEGLDQDNQ
;
A
#
# COMPACT_ATOMS: atom_id res chain seq x y z
N MET A 1 -10.09 25.18 -21.83
CA MET A 1 -9.88 24.28 -20.68
C MET A 1 -8.70 24.83 -19.90
N SER A 2 -8.95 25.30 -18.69
CA SER A 2 -8.01 26.06 -17.87
C SER A 2 -6.79 25.22 -17.49
N ALA A 3 -5.60 25.82 -17.56
CA ALA A 3 -4.31 25.20 -17.21
C ALA A 3 -4.26 24.57 -15.80
N SER A 4 -5.19 24.95 -14.92
CA SER A 4 -5.36 24.43 -13.56
C SER A 4 -5.73 22.94 -13.49
N VAL A 5 -6.37 22.36 -14.51
CA VAL A 5 -6.74 20.93 -14.50
C VAL A 5 -5.54 20.01 -14.77
N LEU A 6 -4.51 20.52 -15.45
CA LEU A 6 -3.30 19.75 -15.78
C LEU A 6 -2.32 19.62 -14.61
N LEU A 7 -2.43 20.47 -13.58
CA LEU A 7 -1.48 20.51 -12.46
C LEU A 7 -1.77 19.50 -11.34
N ALA A 8 -2.95 18.85 -11.34
CA ALA A 8 -3.33 17.82 -10.37
C ALA A 8 -3.31 16.39 -10.94
N ALA A 9 -2.76 16.22 -12.15
CA ALA A 9 -2.64 14.94 -12.81
C ALA A 9 -1.22 14.42 -12.68
N SER A 10 -1.04 13.23 -12.10
CA SER A 10 0.24 12.51 -12.19
C SER A 10 0.66 12.38 -13.65
N VAL A 11 1.96 12.22 -13.93
CA VAL A 11 2.50 12.07 -15.30
C VAL A 11 1.70 11.03 -16.11
N TYR A 12 1.34 9.92 -15.46
CA TYR A 12 0.49 8.87 -16.03
C TYR A 12 -0.91 9.36 -16.44
N LYS A 13 -1.57 10.17 -15.61
CA LYS A 13 -2.90 10.71 -15.87
C LYS A 13 -2.87 11.74 -17.00
N SER A 14 -1.83 12.55 -17.08
CA SER A 14 -1.61 13.51 -18.17
C SER A 14 -1.37 12.83 -19.52
N ILE A 15 -0.53 11.79 -19.56
CA ILE A 15 -0.32 10.97 -20.77
C ILE A 15 -1.63 10.31 -21.19
N GLY A 16 -2.39 9.75 -20.23
CA GLY A 16 -3.70 9.14 -20.49
C GLY A 16 -4.68 10.10 -21.14
N TYR A 17 -4.78 11.35 -20.67
CA TYR A 17 -5.66 12.35 -21.28
C TYR A 17 -5.23 12.73 -22.71
N VAL A 18 -3.93 12.86 -22.97
CA VAL A 18 -3.43 13.17 -24.31
C VAL A 18 -3.79 12.05 -25.29
N VAL A 19 -3.52 10.79 -24.91
CA VAL A 19 -3.89 9.63 -25.74
C VAL A 19 -5.40 9.59 -25.98
N ALA A 20 -6.21 9.79 -24.95
CA ALA A 20 -7.67 9.78 -25.07
C ALA A 20 -8.18 10.87 -26.03
N VAL A 21 -7.64 12.09 -25.96
CA VAL A 21 -8.00 13.19 -26.87
C VAL A 21 -7.59 12.86 -28.31
N VAL A 22 -6.39 12.31 -28.53
CA VAL A 22 -5.93 11.92 -29.86
C VAL A 22 -6.82 10.84 -30.47
N VAL A 23 -7.14 9.79 -29.69
CA VAL A 23 -8.04 8.72 -30.13
C VAL A 23 -9.44 9.27 -30.42
N PHE A 24 -9.99 10.10 -29.53
CA PHE A 24 -11.29 10.71 -29.71
C PHE A 24 -11.36 11.58 -30.96
N LEU A 25 -10.37 12.43 -31.20
CA LEU A 25 -10.29 13.24 -32.41
C LEU A 25 -10.14 12.37 -33.66
N GLY A 26 -9.33 11.31 -33.60
CA GLY A 26 -9.20 10.34 -34.69
C GLY A 26 -10.53 9.66 -35.03
N VAL A 27 -11.27 9.21 -34.02
CA VAL A 27 -12.60 8.61 -34.19
C VAL A 27 -13.61 9.65 -34.69
N ALA A 28 -13.60 10.87 -34.16
CA ALA A 28 -14.50 11.94 -34.59
C ALA A 28 -14.26 12.33 -36.05
N VAL A 29 -13.00 12.45 -36.46
CA VAL A 29 -12.62 12.71 -37.86
C VAL A 29 -13.01 11.53 -38.74
N TYR A 30 -12.73 10.29 -38.32
CA TYR A 30 -13.13 9.09 -39.06
C TYR A 30 -14.65 9.04 -39.24
N ALA A 31 -15.41 9.21 -38.16
CA ALA A 31 -16.87 9.23 -38.18
C ALA A 31 -17.39 10.37 -39.06
N PHE A 32 -16.85 11.58 -38.93
CA PHE A 32 -17.22 12.72 -39.76
C PHE A 32 -16.97 12.44 -41.24
N VAL A 33 -15.79 11.94 -41.61
CA VAL A 33 -15.46 11.57 -42.99
C VAL A 33 -16.36 10.46 -43.49
N ASN A 34 -16.65 9.45 -42.66
CA ASN A 34 -17.51 8.33 -43.03
C ASN A 34 -18.98 8.76 -43.23
N VAL A 35 -19.50 9.63 -42.36
CA VAL A 35 -20.83 10.25 -42.49
C VAL A 35 -20.88 11.13 -43.75
N ARG A 36 -19.85 11.94 -44.00
CA ARG A 36 -19.80 12.79 -45.20
C ARG A 36 -19.63 12.00 -46.51
N LYS A 37 -19.08 10.78 -46.43
CA LYS A 37 -19.00 9.82 -47.54
C LYS A 37 -20.22 8.91 -47.64
N GLY A 38 -21.20 9.05 -46.73
CA GLY A 38 -22.51 8.39 -46.85
C GLY A 38 -23.14 8.80 -48.18
N ARG A 39 -23.53 7.81 -48.99
CA ARG A 39 -23.94 8.02 -50.39
C ARG A 39 -25.38 8.50 -50.46
N ASP A 40 -25.64 9.45 -51.36
CA ASP A 40 -26.90 10.22 -51.48
C ASP A 40 -28.12 9.40 -51.94
N GLU A 41 -27.96 8.12 -52.30
CA GLU A 41 -28.97 7.34 -53.02
C GLU A 41 -29.55 6.22 -52.13
N VAL A 42 -30.82 6.38 -51.72
CA VAL A 42 -31.57 5.32 -51.02
C VAL A 42 -31.75 4.12 -51.97
N GLY A 43 -31.21 2.95 -51.62
CA GLY A 43 -31.27 1.74 -52.43
C GLY A 43 -29.94 1.36 -53.10
N ALA A 44 -28.92 2.23 -53.10
CA ALA A 44 -27.61 1.91 -53.68
C ALA A 44 -26.87 0.82 -52.88
N GLU A 45 -27.25 0.55 -51.64
CA GLU A 45 -26.79 -0.58 -50.83
C GLU A 45 -27.15 -1.94 -51.45
N LEU A 46 -28.20 -2.03 -52.29
CA LEU A 46 -28.59 -3.28 -52.96
C LEU A 46 -27.62 -3.67 -54.09
N GLU A 47 -26.94 -2.71 -54.72
CA GLU A 47 -25.96 -2.95 -55.79
C GLU A 47 -24.51 -2.80 -55.30
N LEU A 48 -24.26 -1.91 -54.34
CA LEU A 48 -22.93 -1.59 -53.82
C LEU A 48 -22.59 -2.34 -52.53
N ALA A 49 -23.47 -3.19 -52.01
CA ALA A 49 -23.18 -4.06 -50.88
C ALA A 49 -21.84 -4.78 -51.11
N ALA A 50 -20.95 -4.69 -50.13
CA ALA A 50 -19.62 -5.30 -50.23
C ALA A 50 -19.69 -6.81 -50.54
N ASN A 51 -20.77 -7.48 -50.14
CA ASN A 51 -21.01 -8.91 -50.37
C ASN A 51 -21.58 -9.24 -51.77
N ARG A 52 -21.95 -8.24 -52.58
CA ARG A 52 -22.45 -8.45 -53.96
C ARG A 52 -21.42 -8.12 -55.03
N LYS A 53 -20.32 -7.46 -54.66
CA LYS A 53 -19.18 -7.31 -55.56
C LYS A 53 -18.49 -8.68 -55.69
N PRO A 54 -18.09 -9.10 -56.91
CA PRO A 54 -17.21 -10.25 -57.06
C PRO A 54 -16.03 -10.11 -56.11
N TYR A 55 -15.79 -11.15 -55.33
CA TYR A 55 -14.64 -11.17 -54.43
C TYR A 55 -13.34 -11.28 -55.25
N TYR A 56 -12.20 -11.13 -54.58
CA TYR A 56 -10.91 -11.34 -55.22
C TYR A 56 -10.84 -12.73 -55.84
N ASP A 57 -10.14 -12.85 -56.97
CA ASP A 57 -9.85 -14.15 -57.57
C ASP A 57 -8.85 -14.95 -56.70
N ASP A 58 -8.74 -16.25 -56.95
CA ASP A 58 -7.89 -17.14 -56.16
C ASP A 58 -6.42 -16.68 -56.17
N GLU A 59 -5.94 -16.14 -57.31
CA GLU A 59 -4.57 -15.65 -57.47
C GLU A 59 -4.29 -14.42 -56.59
N GLU A 60 -5.24 -13.47 -56.52
CA GLU A 60 -5.16 -12.30 -55.64
C GLU A 60 -5.30 -12.68 -54.16
N LEU A 61 -6.14 -13.67 -53.85
CA LEU A 61 -6.35 -14.18 -52.49
C LEU A 61 -5.09 -14.85 -51.96
N GLU A 62 -4.51 -15.79 -52.71
CA GLU A 62 -3.32 -16.53 -52.31
C GLU A 62 -2.03 -15.69 -52.42
N GLY A 63 -2.03 -14.64 -53.25
CA GLY A 63 -0.91 -13.72 -53.36
C GLY A 63 -1.06 -12.52 -52.42
N ARG A 64 -1.49 -11.38 -52.99
CA ARG A 64 -1.37 -10.07 -52.34
C ARG A 64 -2.17 -9.95 -51.04
N VAL A 65 -3.34 -10.58 -50.97
CA VAL A 65 -4.19 -10.53 -49.77
C VAL A 65 -3.57 -11.37 -48.65
N LEU A 66 -3.19 -12.62 -48.94
CA LEU A 66 -2.53 -13.50 -47.98
C LEU A 66 -1.19 -12.93 -47.50
N ASP A 67 -0.33 -12.46 -48.40
CA ASP A 67 0.96 -11.85 -48.07
C ASP A 67 0.81 -10.66 -47.12
N ARG A 68 -0.20 -9.81 -47.35
CA ARG A 68 -0.48 -8.68 -46.46
C ARG A 68 -0.91 -9.16 -45.07
N ALA A 69 -1.77 -10.17 -44.99
CA ALA A 69 -2.21 -10.72 -43.72
C ALA A 69 -1.05 -11.37 -42.95
N LEU A 70 -0.24 -12.18 -43.63
CA LEU A 70 0.95 -12.82 -43.05
C LEU A 70 2.00 -11.79 -42.63
N THR A 71 2.19 -10.72 -43.40
CA THR A 71 3.10 -9.62 -43.04
C THR A 71 2.67 -8.96 -41.72
N TRP A 72 1.37 -8.68 -41.54
CA TRP A 72 0.86 -8.15 -40.27
C TRP A 72 1.01 -9.15 -39.12
N GLY A 73 0.80 -10.44 -39.38
CA GLY A 73 1.07 -11.50 -38.42
C GLY A 73 2.54 -11.51 -37.97
N LEU A 74 3.48 -11.41 -38.92
CA LEU A 74 4.91 -11.34 -38.64
C LEU A 74 5.29 -10.07 -37.86
N ILE A 75 4.71 -8.92 -38.20
CA ILE A 75 4.93 -7.67 -37.47
C ILE A 75 4.47 -7.82 -36.02
N LEU A 76 3.25 -8.31 -35.79
CA LEU A 76 2.72 -8.50 -34.45
C LEU A 76 3.55 -9.51 -33.65
N LEU A 77 3.98 -10.60 -34.28
CA LEU A 77 4.89 -11.56 -33.69
C LEU A 77 6.22 -10.90 -33.29
N GLY A 78 6.80 -10.07 -34.16
CA GLY A 78 8.02 -9.31 -33.89
C GLY A 78 7.84 -8.33 -32.73
N VAL A 79 6.71 -7.62 -32.67
CA VAL A 79 6.40 -6.72 -31.54
C VAL A 79 6.34 -7.50 -30.23
N ILE A 80 5.65 -8.63 -30.19
CA ILE A 80 5.55 -9.46 -28.97
C ILE A 80 6.92 -10.02 -28.59
N ALA A 81 7.66 -10.55 -29.56
CA ALA A 81 8.98 -11.14 -29.37
C ALA A 81 10.02 -10.14 -28.85
N LEU A 82 9.88 -8.85 -29.15
CA LEU A 82 10.75 -7.79 -28.63
C LEU A 82 10.22 -7.20 -27.31
N THR A 83 8.92 -6.95 -27.22
CA THR A 83 8.33 -6.26 -26.06
C THR A 83 8.37 -7.12 -24.81
N LEU A 84 8.10 -8.43 -24.92
CA LEU A 84 8.08 -9.30 -23.74
C LEU A 84 9.46 -9.40 -23.05
N PRO A 85 10.59 -9.66 -23.76
CA PRO A 85 11.90 -9.63 -23.13
C PRO A 85 12.26 -8.26 -22.55
N LEU A 86 11.93 -7.16 -23.24
CA LEU A 86 12.20 -5.81 -22.74
C LEU A 86 11.40 -5.49 -21.47
N TYR A 87 10.12 -5.90 -21.42
CA TYR A 87 9.30 -5.79 -20.23
C TYR A 87 9.89 -6.61 -19.08
N TRP A 88 10.28 -7.85 -19.35
CA TRP A 88 10.86 -8.75 -18.37
C TRP A 88 12.20 -8.25 -17.81
N LEU A 89 13.04 -7.59 -18.61
CA LEU A 89 14.27 -6.96 -18.13
C LEU A 89 14.03 -5.88 -17.07
N ASN A 90 12.87 -5.22 -17.11
CA ASN A 90 12.48 -4.19 -16.13
C ASN A 90 11.63 -4.76 -14.98
N GLU A 91 11.37 -6.07 -14.96
CA GLU A 91 10.55 -6.72 -13.94
C GLU A 91 11.13 -6.61 -12.52
N PRO A 92 12.46 -6.74 -12.28
CA PRO A 92 13.01 -6.62 -10.93
C PRO A 92 12.71 -5.26 -10.29
N ALA A 93 12.96 -4.16 -11.00
CA ALA A 93 12.68 -2.81 -10.51
C ALA A 93 11.19 -2.58 -10.23
N ARG A 94 10.30 -3.20 -11.02
CA ARG A 94 8.85 -3.15 -10.78
C ARG A 94 8.47 -3.88 -9.49
N GLN A 95 9.09 -5.04 -9.24
CA GLN A 95 8.85 -5.83 -8.03
C GLN A 95 9.38 -5.10 -6.80
N ASP A 96 10.59 -4.54 -6.86
CA ASP A 96 11.19 -3.76 -5.78
C ASP A 96 10.30 -2.56 -5.41
N GLY A 97 9.83 -1.80 -6.41
CA GLY A 97 8.91 -0.68 -6.18
C GLY A 97 7.55 -1.09 -5.62
N ALA A 98 7.08 -2.31 -5.94
CA ALA A 98 5.85 -2.86 -5.35
C ALA A 98 6.07 -3.23 -3.87
N VAL A 99 7.20 -3.83 -3.53
CA VAL A 99 7.57 -4.13 -2.13
C VAL A 99 7.66 -2.86 -1.31
N GLU A 100 8.34 -1.83 -1.80
CA GLU A 100 8.44 -0.53 -1.12
C GLU A 100 7.07 0.12 -0.89
N ASP A 101 6.20 0.10 -1.92
CA ASP A 101 4.84 0.65 -1.82
C ASP A 101 3.96 -0.13 -0.84
N PHE A 102 4.08 -1.47 -0.78
CA PHE A 102 3.38 -2.28 0.21
C PHE A 102 3.86 -1.99 1.62
N ASN A 103 5.18 -1.99 1.85
CA ASN A 103 5.76 -1.70 3.16
C ASN A 103 5.31 -0.34 3.67
N ARG A 104 5.42 0.71 2.83
CA ARG A 104 4.93 2.06 3.18
C ARG A 104 3.46 2.03 3.57
N LYS A 105 2.60 1.42 2.74
CA LYS A 105 1.15 1.37 3.02
C LYS A 105 0.82 0.63 4.31
N PHE A 106 1.55 -0.44 4.63
CA PHE A 106 1.29 -1.22 5.84
C PHE A 106 1.76 -0.48 7.08
N THR A 107 2.96 0.11 7.04
CA THR A 107 3.46 0.99 8.11
C THR A 107 2.55 2.20 8.32
N ASP A 108 2.12 2.88 7.25
CA ASP A 108 1.25 4.07 7.35
C ASP A 108 -0.07 3.71 8.03
N ARG A 109 -0.74 2.64 7.57
CA ARG A 109 -1.96 2.13 8.21
C ARG A 109 -1.73 1.70 9.65
N GLY A 110 -0.58 1.11 9.94
CA GLY A 110 -0.19 0.73 11.30
C GLY A 110 -0.05 1.94 12.21
N SER A 111 0.58 3.02 11.72
CA SER A 111 0.74 4.26 12.47
C SER A 111 -0.61 4.95 12.75
N GLU A 112 -1.52 4.95 11.76
CA GLU A 112 -2.89 5.46 11.92
C GLU A 112 -3.65 4.66 13.00
N LEU A 113 -3.51 3.33 13.03
CA LEU A 113 -4.11 2.50 14.07
C LEU A 113 -3.46 2.74 15.44
N PHE A 114 -2.14 2.93 15.48
CA PHE A 114 -1.38 3.14 16.72
C PHE A 114 -1.69 4.48 17.39
N ALA A 115 -2.08 5.49 16.61
CA ALA A 115 -2.29 6.86 17.07
C ALA A 115 -3.31 6.96 18.22
N THR A 116 -3.33 8.14 18.87
CA THR A 116 -4.29 8.42 19.95
C THR A 116 -5.73 8.39 19.43
N THR A 117 -6.72 8.24 20.32
CA THR A 117 -8.13 8.37 19.91
C THR A 117 -8.45 9.77 19.38
N GLU A 118 -7.72 10.81 19.83
CA GLU A 118 -7.86 12.18 19.32
C GLU A 118 -7.51 12.26 17.83
N ASP A 119 -6.50 11.50 17.40
CA ASP A 119 -6.06 11.41 16.01
C ASP A 119 -6.85 10.36 15.18
N GLY A 120 -7.89 9.76 15.77
CA GLY A 120 -8.72 8.73 15.13
C GLY A 120 -8.14 7.31 15.18
N GLY A 121 -7.07 7.08 15.95
CA GLY A 121 -6.47 5.77 16.19
C GLY A 121 -7.10 5.01 17.36
N LEU A 122 -6.48 3.87 17.72
CA LEU A 122 -6.94 2.96 18.77
C LEU A 122 -6.37 3.25 20.15
N ASN A 123 -5.71 4.39 20.31
CA ASN A 123 -5.10 4.83 21.56
C ASN A 123 -3.91 4.00 22.04
N CYS A 124 -3.21 3.28 21.16
CA CYS A 124 -1.98 2.60 21.54
C CYS A 124 -0.94 3.61 22.05
N ALA A 125 -0.78 4.73 21.35
CA ALA A 125 0.07 5.86 21.72
C ALA A 125 -0.37 6.55 23.02
N GLY A 126 -1.65 6.49 23.38
CA GLY A 126 -2.14 7.07 24.64
C GLY A 126 -1.60 6.35 25.87
N CYS A 127 -1.35 5.04 25.77
CA CYS A 127 -0.72 4.26 26.83
C CYS A 127 0.79 4.13 26.63
N HIS A 128 1.24 3.78 25.43
CA HIS A 128 2.64 3.47 25.12
C HIS A 128 3.46 4.68 24.66
N GLY A 129 2.89 5.88 24.72
CA GLY A 129 3.54 7.11 24.29
C GLY A 129 3.61 7.27 22.77
N PRO A 130 3.86 8.50 22.28
CA PRO A 130 4.20 8.73 20.88
C PRO A 130 5.45 7.93 20.51
N GLU A 131 5.48 7.35 19.31
CA GLU A 131 6.59 6.49 18.84
C GLU A 131 6.91 5.29 19.76
N GLY A 132 6.00 4.92 20.66
CA GLY A 132 6.17 3.75 21.52
C GLY A 132 7.27 3.87 22.56
N VAL A 133 7.62 5.07 23.03
CA VAL A 133 8.65 5.28 24.06
C VAL A 133 8.26 4.76 25.45
N GLY A 134 7.01 4.33 25.64
CA GLY A 134 6.45 3.95 26.93
C GLY A 134 5.79 5.14 27.61
N GLY A 135 5.07 4.86 28.71
CA GLY A 135 4.30 5.91 29.37
C GLY A 135 3.63 5.45 30.65
N VAL A 136 2.79 6.33 31.19
CA VAL A 136 1.97 6.04 32.37
C VAL A 136 0.52 6.27 32.00
N ALA A 137 -0.29 5.24 32.15
CA ALA A 137 -1.72 5.27 31.87
C ALA A 137 -2.51 5.07 33.17
N ASN A 138 -3.56 5.87 33.38
CA ASN A 138 -4.44 5.66 34.52
C ASN A 138 -5.35 4.46 34.27
N TYR A 139 -5.45 3.57 35.26
CA TYR A 139 -6.30 2.39 35.21
C TYR A 139 -7.13 2.27 36.48
N THR A 140 -8.40 1.89 36.33
CA THR A 140 -9.31 1.66 37.45
C THR A 140 -9.28 0.19 37.84
N LEU A 141 -8.88 -0.10 39.08
CA LEU A 141 -9.01 -1.42 39.67
C LEU A 141 -10.45 -1.63 40.13
N THR A 142 -10.99 -2.80 39.78
CA THR A 142 -12.32 -3.24 40.18
C THR A 142 -12.24 -4.55 40.96
N ASP A 143 -13.19 -4.77 41.86
CA ASP A 143 -13.32 -6.03 42.59
C ASP A 143 -13.94 -7.13 41.70
N PRO A 144 -14.03 -8.39 42.16
CA PRO A 144 -14.65 -9.47 41.38
C PRO A 144 -16.14 -9.25 41.03
N ASN A 145 -16.83 -8.33 41.70
CA ASN A 145 -18.22 -7.95 41.44
C ASN A 145 -18.32 -6.76 40.46
N GLY A 146 -17.20 -6.17 40.05
CA GLY A 146 -17.12 -5.00 39.18
C GLY A 146 -17.19 -3.66 39.92
N ASP A 147 -17.14 -3.66 41.25
CA ASP A 147 -17.17 -2.44 42.05
C ASP A 147 -15.82 -1.73 42.04
N PHE A 148 -15.84 -0.40 41.99
CA PHE A 148 -14.64 0.44 42.02
C PHE A 148 -13.83 0.21 43.31
N VAL A 149 -12.53 -0.06 43.16
CA VAL A 149 -11.60 -0.17 44.28
C VAL A 149 -10.73 1.09 44.37
N GLU A 150 -9.91 1.33 43.36
CA GLU A 150 -9.00 2.48 43.31
C GLU A 150 -8.57 2.79 41.87
N GLN A 151 -8.01 3.99 41.65
CA GLN A 151 -7.31 4.33 40.42
C GLN A 151 -5.81 4.23 40.63
N VAL A 152 -5.14 3.50 39.76
CA VAL A 152 -3.69 3.30 39.76
C VAL A 152 -3.07 3.88 38.51
N SER A 153 -1.84 4.37 38.65
CA SER A 153 -1.01 4.75 37.52
C SER A 153 -0.22 3.53 37.05
N TRP A 154 -0.62 2.96 35.91
CA TRP A 154 0.02 1.79 35.32
C TRP A 154 1.17 2.23 34.41
N GLN A 155 2.36 1.66 34.63
CA GLN A 155 3.50 1.92 33.76
C GLN A 155 3.43 1.03 32.52
N ALA A 156 3.10 1.65 31.38
CA ALA A 156 3.08 0.99 30.09
C ALA A 156 4.53 0.84 29.58
N PRO A 157 4.95 -0.38 29.21
CA PRO A 157 6.31 -0.59 28.75
C PRO A 157 6.53 0.09 27.40
N ALA A 158 7.79 0.49 27.16
CA ALA A 158 8.22 0.97 25.86
C ALA A 158 8.05 -0.13 24.80
N LEU A 159 7.58 0.25 23.61
CA LEU A 159 7.40 -0.59 22.44
C LEU A 159 8.51 -0.40 21.39
N ASN A 160 9.24 0.71 21.43
CA ASN A 160 10.43 0.99 20.60
C ASN A 160 11.60 0.01 20.84
N THR A 161 11.46 -0.96 21.75
CA THR A 161 12.43 -2.04 21.99
C THR A 161 11.77 -3.42 22.06
N VAL A 162 10.48 -3.52 21.73
CA VAL A 162 9.69 -4.74 21.95
C VAL A 162 10.15 -5.90 21.06
N LEU A 163 10.50 -5.62 19.81
CA LEU A 163 10.88 -6.64 18.82
C LEU A 163 12.31 -7.16 19.02
N TRP A 164 13.07 -6.52 19.91
CA TRP A 164 14.34 -7.05 20.42
C TRP A 164 14.17 -8.01 21.61
N ARG A 165 13.02 -7.94 22.29
CA ARG A 165 12.72 -8.73 23.50
C ARG A 165 11.77 -9.91 23.22
N PHE A 166 10.93 -9.76 22.21
CA PHE A 166 9.90 -10.72 21.83
C PHE A 166 9.95 -10.96 20.33
N SER A 167 9.65 -12.18 19.92
CA SER A 167 9.40 -12.51 18.53
C SER A 167 8.11 -11.85 18.02
N GLU A 168 7.98 -11.69 16.70
CA GLU A 168 6.74 -11.16 16.10
C GLU A 168 5.52 -11.99 16.47
N ASP A 169 5.65 -13.31 16.56
CA ASP A 169 4.54 -14.20 16.92
C ASP A 169 4.09 -13.97 18.38
N GLU A 170 5.02 -13.70 19.29
CA GLU A 170 4.69 -13.35 20.68
C GLU A 170 4.02 -11.98 20.76
N VAL A 171 4.51 -10.99 20.00
CA VAL A 171 3.88 -9.67 19.92
C VAL A 171 2.48 -9.79 19.33
N ARG A 172 2.30 -10.57 18.27
CA ARG A 172 1.00 -10.87 17.68
C ARG A 172 0.07 -11.48 18.70
N TYR A 173 0.52 -12.51 19.43
CA TYR A 173 -0.28 -13.16 20.46
C TYR A 173 -0.74 -12.15 21.54
N ILE A 174 0.15 -11.26 21.98
CA ILE A 174 -0.19 -10.21 22.95
C ILE A 174 -1.20 -9.21 22.37
N LEU A 175 -1.06 -8.81 21.10
CA LEU A 175 -2.04 -7.93 20.45
C LEU A 175 -3.39 -8.63 20.29
N GLU A 176 -3.39 -9.91 19.94
CA GLU A 176 -4.59 -10.69 19.71
C GLU A 176 -5.39 -10.91 20.99
N TYR A 177 -4.74 -11.33 22.07
CA TYR A 177 -5.40 -11.76 23.31
C TYR A 177 -5.27 -10.76 24.46
N GLY A 178 -4.53 -9.67 24.25
CA GLY A 178 -4.15 -8.76 25.33
C GLY A 178 -3.08 -9.37 26.23
N ARG A 179 -2.72 -8.64 27.29
CA ARG A 179 -1.74 -9.12 28.27
C ARG A 179 -2.43 -9.36 29.61
N PRO A 180 -2.54 -10.62 30.07
CA PRO A 180 -3.12 -10.96 31.36
C PRO A 180 -2.49 -10.15 32.50
N PHE A 181 -3.30 -9.81 33.51
CA PHE A 181 -2.88 -9.00 34.66
C PHE A 181 -2.31 -7.63 34.27
N SER A 182 -2.78 -7.05 33.17
CA SER A 182 -2.47 -5.68 32.80
C SER A 182 -3.71 -4.97 32.23
N PRO A 183 -3.70 -3.64 32.14
CA PRO A 183 -4.74 -2.86 31.47
C PRO A 183 -4.85 -3.09 29.97
N MET A 184 -3.92 -3.82 29.33
CA MET A 184 -3.88 -3.99 27.89
C MET A 184 -4.96 -4.99 27.44
N PRO A 185 -6.02 -4.55 26.74
CA PRO A 185 -7.10 -5.42 26.29
C PRO A 185 -6.67 -6.25 25.08
N ALA A 186 -7.50 -7.24 24.73
CA ALA A 186 -7.41 -7.92 23.45
C ALA A 186 -7.80 -6.97 22.30
N TRP A 187 -6.97 -6.92 21.26
CA TRP A 187 -7.24 -6.13 20.05
C TRP A 187 -7.62 -7.00 18.85
N GLY A 188 -7.12 -8.23 18.78
CA GLY A 188 -7.45 -9.15 17.69
C GLY A 188 -8.87 -9.71 17.81
N VAL A 189 -9.54 -9.89 16.68
CA VAL A 189 -10.87 -10.52 16.61
C VAL A 189 -10.91 -11.90 17.26
N VAL A 190 -9.81 -12.64 17.21
CA VAL A 190 -9.68 -13.96 17.84
C VAL A 190 -9.70 -13.91 19.38
N GLY A 191 -9.26 -12.79 19.97
CA GLY A 191 -9.34 -12.52 21.40
C GLY A 191 -10.55 -11.66 21.80
N GLY A 192 -11.46 -11.35 20.86
CA GLY A 192 -12.65 -10.53 21.10
C GLY A 192 -12.46 -9.03 20.87
N GLY A 193 -11.31 -8.61 20.34
CA GLY A 193 -11.04 -7.22 19.94
C GLY A 193 -11.54 -6.86 18.54
N PRO A 194 -11.35 -5.60 18.10
CA PRO A 194 -11.91 -5.10 16.83
C PRO A 194 -11.05 -5.36 15.59
N LEU A 195 -9.81 -5.84 15.71
CA LEU A 195 -8.84 -5.88 14.62
C LEU A 195 -8.73 -7.24 13.95
N ASN A 196 -8.77 -7.23 12.62
CA ASN A 196 -8.46 -8.42 11.83
C ASN A 196 -6.94 -8.68 11.74
N GLU A 197 -6.59 -9.84 11.21
CA GLU A 197 -5.20 -10.31 11.06
C GLU A 197 -4.29 -9.30 10.32
N GLN A 198 -4.79 -8.68 9.24
CA GLN A 198 -4.02 -7.69 8.49
C GLN A 198 -3.79 -6.40 9.28
N GLN A 199 -4.77 -5.96 10.07
CA GLN A 199 -4.62 -4.77 10.93
C GLN A 199 -3.62 -5.02 12.06
N ILE A 200 -3.61 -6.23 12.62
CA ILE A 200 -2.59 -6.66 13.58
C ILE A 200 -1.20 -6.68 12.94
N GLN A 201 -1.08 -7.21 11.71
CA GLN A 201 0.19 -7.15 10.97
C GLN A 201 0.65 -5.72 10.74
N ASN A 202 -0.24 -4.81 10.29
CA ASN A 202 0.13 -3.42 10.05
C ASN A 202 0.65 -2.74 11.33
N LEU A 203 0.08 -3.05 12.51
CA LEU A 203 0.60 -2.56 13.79
C LEU A 203 2.01 -3.07 14.05
N ILE A 204 2.30 -4.35 13.79
CA ILE A 204 3.65 -4.93 13.93
C ILE A 204 4.62 -4.30 12.92
N ASP A 205 4.19 -4.10 11.68
CA ASP A 205 4.99 -3.44 10.63
C ASP A 205 5.34 -1.99 11.04
N TYR A 206 4.41 -1.28 11.67
CA TYR A 206 4.69 0.02 12.26
C TYR A 206 5.63 -0.08 13.47
N MET A 207 5.46 -1.07 14.34
CA MET A 207 6.35 -1.30 15.49
C MET A 207 7.81 -1.53 15.07
N TRP A 208 8.04 -2.16 13.91
CA TRP A 208 9.39 -2.27 13.32
C TRP A 208 10.00 -0.91 13.01
N THR A 209 9.20 0.05 12.55
CA THR A 209 9.71 1.37 12.15
C THR A 209 10.07 2.28 13.31
N ILE A 210 9.54 2.00 14.50
CA ILE A 210 9.83 2.74 15.74
C ILE A 210 10.88 2.04 16.61
N GLN A 211 11.44 0.88 16.19
CA GLN A 211 12.47 0.22 16.98
C GLN A 211 13.74 1.07 17.03
N LEU A 212 14.30 1.20 18.23
CA LEU A 212 15.64 1.74 18.43
C LEU A 212 16.69 0.78 17.86
N SER A 213 17.79 1.35 17.36
CA SER A 213 18.98 0.58 17.03
C SER A 213 19.63 -0.01 18.29
N PRO A 214 20.41 -1.10 18.15
CA PRO A 214 21.19 -1.65 19.28
C PRO A 214 22.06 -0.61 19.98
N GLU A 215 22.66 0.31 19.24
CA GLU A 215 23.49 1.38 19.78
C GLU A 215 22.67 2.39 20.60
N GLU A 216 21.49 2.79 20.11
CA GLU A 216 20.59 3.70 20.82
C GLU A 216 20.06 3.06 22.11
N MET A 217 19.67 1.78 22.06
CA MET A 217 19.22 1.05 23.25
C MET A 217 20.32 0.95 24.31
N GLN A 218 21.56 0.65 23.90
CA GLN A 218 22.69 0.59 24.83
C GLN A 218 22.96 1.96 25.47
N ALA A 219 22.86 3.04 24.69
CA ALA A 219 23.04 4.39 25.20
C ALA A 219 21.94 4.76 26.22
N GLU A 220 20.68 4.40 25.97
CA GLU A 220 19.57 4.64 26.90
C GLU A 220 19.76 3.86 28.21
N VAL A 221 20.11 2.57 28.12
CA VAL A 221 20.37 1.73 29.30
C VAL A 221 21.58 2.24 30.09
N GLN A 222 22.66 2.62 29.42
CA GLN A 222 23.85 3.15 30.09
C GLN A 222 23.54 4.48 30.77
N GLY A 223 22.80 5.38 30.10
CA GLY A 223 22.38 6.65 30.69
C GLY A 223 21.54 6.47 31.95
N GLU A 224 20.61 5.50 31.95
CA GLU A 224 19.84 5.18 33.15
C GLU A 224 20.67 4.52 34.24
N LEU A 225 21.62 3.64 33.89
CA LEU A 225 22.56 3.07 34.86
C LEU A 225 23.41 4.17 35.52
N ASP A 226 23.95 5.10 34.73
CA ASP A 226 24.76 6.22 35.22
C ASP A 226 23.95 7.11 36.18
N ARG A 227 22.69 7.41 35.81
CA ARG A 227 21.74 8.16 36.66
C ARG A 227 21.50 7.45 37.99
N LEU A 228 21.24 6.14 37.96
CA LEU A 228 21.00 5.35 39.17
C LEU A 228 22.26 5.26 40.05
N THR A 229 23.44 5.08 39.45
CA THR A 229 24.69 5.06 40.21
C THR A 229 25.00 6.39 40.87
N ALA A 230 24.68 7.51 40.21
CA ALA A 230 24.82 8.85 40.77
C ALA A 230 23.84 9.10 41.93
N ASP A 231 22.57 8.64 41.79
CA ASP A 231 21.56 8.74 42.84
C ASP A 231 21.93 7.88 44.07
N GLU A 232 22.62 6.75 43.89
CA GLU A 232 23.09 5.86 44.95
C GLU A 232 24.51 6.19 45.49
N GLY A 233 25.22 7.16 44.90
CA GLY A 233 26.57 7.55 45.30
C GLY A 233 27.65 6.50 44.99
N LEU A 234 27.42 5.67 43.97
CA LEU A 234 28.28 4.58 43.51
C LEU A 234 29.06 4.96 42.24
N ASP A 235 29.47 6.22 42.13
CA ASP A 235 30.20 6.71 40.96
C ASP A 235 31.52 5.92 40.78
N GLN A 236 31.74 5.41 39.57
CA GLN A 236 32.91 4.59 39.22
C GLN A 236 34.24 5.37 39.25
N ASP A 237 34.21 6.69 39.50
CA ASP A 237 35.37 7.56 39.61
C ASP A 237 36.09 7.46 40.97
N ASN A 238 35.61 6.61 41.89
CA ASN A 238 36.22 6.38 43.20
C ASN A 238 36.92 5.01 43.31
N GLN A 239 37.69 4.62 42.30
CA GLN A 239 38.69 3.53 42.35
C GLN A 239 39.98 3.92 41.62
#